data_AF-A0A924IXR2-F1
#
_entry.id   AF-A0A924IXR2-F1
#
_cell.length_a   1.000
_cell.length_b   1.000
_cell.length_c   1.000
_cell.angle_alpha   90.00
_cell.angle_beta   90.00
_cell.angle_gamma   90.00
#
_symmetry.space_group_name_H-M   'P 1'
#
loop_
_entity.id
_entity.type
_entity.pdbx_description
1 polymer ?
#
loop_
_entity_poly.entity_id
_entity_poly.type
_entity_poly.pdbx_seq_one_letter_code
_entity_poly.pdbx_strand_id
1 'polypeptide(L)' 'MTVTSVKIDNKKYRIISEEEYLNLLQDISDLKKIFKRSSEKGIEARDFFAATENKQKSAQ' A
#
# COMPACT_ATOMS: atom_id res chain seq x y z
N MET A 1 25.82 10.29 4.66
CA MET A 1 24.50 10.91 4.98
C MET A 1 24.48 11.29 6.45
N THR A 2 24.46 12.59 6.76
CA THR A 2 24.35 13.11 8.12
C THR A 2 22.89 13.42 8.42
N VAL A 3 22.20 12.49 9.06
CA VAL A 3 20.82 12.69 9.53
C VAL A 3 20.87 13.49 10.83
N THR A 4 20.52 14.77 10.75
CA THR A 4 20.49 15.64 11.93
C THR A 4 19.20 15.39 12.71
N SER A 5 19.36 14.99 13.97
CA SER A 5 18.23 14.75 14.87
C SER A 5 18.04 15.98 15.76
N VAL A 6 16.82 16.51 15.80
CA VAL A 6 16.48 17.66 16.66
C VAL A 6 15.38 17.24 17.63
N LYS A 7 15.49 17.67 18.89
CA LYS A 7 14.46 17.43 19.91
C LYS A 7 13.76 18.75 20.22
N ILE A 8 12.46 18.82 19.94
CA ILE A 8 11.60 19.99 20.23
C ILE A 8 10.41 19.47 21.03
N ASP A 9 10.07 20.11 22.15
CA ASP A 9 8.93 19.76 23.00
C ASP A 9 8.83 18.26 23.35
N ASN A 10 9.98 17.68 23.71
CA ASN A 10 10.16 16.27 24.02
C ASN A 10 9.90 15.28 22.87
N LYS A 11 9.58 15.77 21.66
CA LYS A 11 9.45 14.99 20.43
C LYS A 11 10.74 15.02 19.62
N LYS A 12 11.07 13.91 18.98
CA LYS A 12 12.25 13.77 18.13
C LYS A 12 11.86 13.99 16.67
N TYR A 13 12.56 14.91 16.02
CA TYR A 13 12.43 15.22 14.61
C TYR A 13 13.72 14.83 13.90
N ARG A 14 13.59 14.43 12.64
CA ARG A 14 14.73 14.22 11.74
C ARG A 14 14.65 15.27 10.66
N ILE A 15 15.74 16.01 10.50
CA ILE A 15 15.88 16.93 9.38
C ILE A 15 16.42 16.11 8.22
N ILE A 16 15.71 16.18 7.10
CA ILE A 16 16.04 15.54 5.82
C ILE A 16 16.13 16.62 4.75
N SER A 17 16.80 16.33 3.63
CA SER A 17 16.79 17.25 2.50
C SER A 17 15.42 17.31 1.83
N GLU A 18 15.15 18.38 1.07
CA GLU A 18 13.93 18.49 0.26
C GLU A 18 13.81 17.34 -0.75
N GLU A 19 14.92 16.95 -1.37
CA GLU A 19 14.97 15.81 -2.30
C GLU A 19 14.58 14.49 -1.61
N GLU A 20 15.09 14.21 -0.40
CA GLU A 20 14.70 13.04 0.38
C GLU A 20 13.22 13.08 0.75
N TYR A 21 12.69 14.24 1.11
CA TYR A 21 11.27 14.41 1.42
C TYR A 21 10.38 14.09 0.20
N LEU A 22 10.73 14.59 -0.98
CA LEU A 22 10.00 14.31 -2.22
C LEU A 22 10.07 12.83 -2.60
N ASN A 23 11.23 12.20 -2.45
CA ASN A 23 11.40 10.76 -2.69
C ASN A 23 10.52 9.92 -1.74
N LEU A 24 10.48 10.27 -0.44
CA LEU A 24 9.62 9.58 0.54
C LEU A 24 8.13 9.73 0.20
N LEU A 25 7.70 10.90 -0.29
CA LEU A 25 6.32 11.09 -0.73
C LEU A 25 5.97 10.18 -1.91
N GLN A 26 6.90 10.03 -2.86
CA GLN A 26 6.73 9.16 -4.01
C GLN A 26 6.64 7.69 -3.58
N ASP A 27 7.55 7.23 -2.71
CA ASP A 27 7.55 5.88 -2.16
C ASP A 27 6.23 5.54 -1.44
N ILE A 28 5.72 6.47 -0.62
CA ILE A 28 4.44 6.31 0.07
C ILE A 28 3.28 6.19 -0.94
N SER A 29 3.31 6.99 -2.02
CA SER A 29 2.30 6.93 -3.08
C SER A 29 2.30 5.56 -3.77
N ASP A 30 3.48 5.04 -4.09
CA ASP A 30 3.61 3.76 -4.77
C ASP A 30 3.25 2.58 -3.87
N LEU A 31 3.63 2.62 -2.59
CA LEU A 31 3.17 1.65 -1.59
C LEU A 31 1.63 1.64 -1.49
N LYS A 32 0.98 2.80 -1.44
CA LYS A 32 -0.49 2.88 -1.41
C LYS A 32 -1.14 2.23 -2.64
N LYS A 33 -0.54 2.34 -3.83
CA LYS A 33 -1.03 1.65 -5.04
C LYS A 33 -0.93 0.14 -4.91
N ILE A 34 0.18 -0.37 -4.36
CA ILE A 34 0.36 -1.81 -4.11
C ILE A 34 -0.70 -2.31 -3.13
N PHE A 35 -0.89 -1.64 -2.00
CA PHE A 35 -1.90 -2.06 -1.01
C PHE A 35 -3.35 -1.95 -1.52
N LYS A 36 -3.65 -0.99 -2.41
CA LYS A 36 -4.95 -0.95 -3.11
C LYS A 36 -5.13 -2.17 -4.02
N ARG A 37 -4.13 -2.53 -4.81
CA ARG A 37 -4.16 -3.69 -5.72
C ARG A 37 -4.28 -5.04 -4.98
N SER A 38 -3.78 -5.14 -3.75
CA SER A 38 -3.96 -6.34 -2.91
C SER A 38 -5.43 -6.64 -2.61
N SER A 39 -6.28 -5.60 -2.54
CA SER A 39 -7.72 -5.79 -2.33
C SER A 39 -8.45 -6.27 -3.59
N GLU A 40 -7.98 -5.88 -4.77
CA GLU A 40 -8.58 -6.25 -6.06
C GLU A 40 -8.36 -7.74 -6.39
N LYS A 41 -7.15 -8.27 -6.14
CA LYS A 41 -6.85 -9.70 -6.38
C LYS A 41 -7.70 -10.66 -5.55
N GLY A 42 -8.11 -10.26 -4.34
CA GLY A 42 -9.00 -11.07 -3.49
C GLY A 42 -10.45 -11.08 -3.98
N ILE A 43 -10.90 -9.98 -4.59
CA ILE A 43 -12.26 -9.84 -5.13
C ILE A 43 -12.38 -10.68 -6.41
N GLU A 44 -11.44 -10.54 -7.35
CA GLU A 44 -11.48 -11.27 -8.62
C GLU A 44 -11.43 -12.79 -8.44
N ALA A 45 -10.58 -13.28 -7.53
CA ALA A 45 -10.52 -14.71 -7.22
C ALA A 45 -11.83 -15.21 -6.59
N ARG A 46 -12.41 -14.44 -5.64
CA ARG A 46 -13.68 -14.80 -5.01
C ARG A 46 -14.83 -14.85 -6.02
N ASP A 47 -14.89 -13.85 -6.90
CA ASP A 47 -15.94 -13.76 -7.91
C ASP A 47 -15.78 -14.85 -8.98
N PHE A 48 -14.54 -15.22 -9.34
CA PHE A 48 -14.25 -16.34 -10.22
C PHE A 48 -14.72 -17.68 -9.62
N PHE A 49 -14.39 -17.98 -8.36
CA PHE A 49 -14.82 -19.22 -7.71
C PHE A 49 -16.35 -19.27 -7.51
N ALA A 50 -16.99 -18.16 -7.13
CA ALA A 50 -18.44 -18.08 -6.99
C ALA A 50 -19.18 -18.31 -8.33
N ALA A 51 -18.65 -17.77 -9.44
CA ALA A 51 -19.20 -18.02 -10.77
C ALA A 51 -19.01 -19.48 -11.22
N THR A 52 -17.94 -20.13 -10.77
CA THR A 52 -17.62 -21.52 -11.13
C THR A 52 -18.50 -22.52 -10.37
N GLU A 53 -18.77 -22.30 -9.07
CA GLU A 53 -19.72 -23.12 -8.29
C GLU A 53 -21.15 -23.03 -8.83
N ASN A 54 -21.61 -21.85 -9.22
CA ASN A 54 -22.96 -21.67 -9.76
C ASN A 54 -23.16 -22.40 -11.09
N LYS A 55 -22.12 -22.47 -11.94
CA LYS A 55 -22.17 -23.25 -13.19
C LYS A 55 -22.24 -24.76 -12.96
N GLN A 56 -21.62 -25.28 -11.90
CA GLN A 56 -21.71 -26.70 -11.56
C GLN A 56 -23.10 -27.09 -11.02
N LYS A 57 -23.75 -26.22 -10.23
CA LYS A 57 -25.11 -26.49 -9.72
C LYS A 57 -26.21 -26.43 -10.78
N SER A 58 -26.02 -25.64 -11.85
CA SER A 58 -26.96 -25.56 -12.98
C SER A 58 -26.78 -26.67 -14.03
N ALA A 59 -25.75 -27.51 -13.89
CA ALA A 59 -25.45 -28.61 -14.80
C ALA A 59 -25.84 -30.00 -14.24
N GLN A 60 -26.57 -30.02 -13.11
CA GLN A 60 -27.04 -31.23 -12.42
C GLN A 60 -28.57 -31.30 -12.41
#